data_AF-A0A1H2R3B8-F1
#
_entry.id   AF-A0A1H2R3B8-F1
#
_cell.length_a   1.000
_cell.length_b   1.000
_cell.length_c   1.000
_cell.angle_alpha   90.00
_cell.angle_beta   90.00
_cell.angle_gamma   90.00
#
_symmetry.space_group_name_H-M   'P 1'
#
loop_
_entity.id
_entity.type
_entity.pdbx_description
1 polymer ?
#
loop_
_entity_poly.entity_id
_entity_poly.type
_entity_poly.pdbx_seq_one_letter_code
_entity_poly.pdbx_strand_id
1 'polypeptide(L)'
;MQISKVQKANINNIMTELSNSTRTPNVKEENKILMVRDSSERENAIDFSCDVFIEDEDSIVAIELKSVKPNSGQMSEEKRKILEGKTALFESFPGKRISFYMGFPFDPTAEEPFEKDKDRFMDSIINCRKYFDEKEILLGDELWNLLSGISNTMEKVIDIINRIATPDFLDIYNFINDKSKRHLAKYRQYLERWNLFRELELLNKDQMIKEEIKGNSSLIRIYNQQVFKKEKYNWERYYALKEVVK
;
A
#
# COMPACT_ATOMS: atom_id res chain seq x y z
N MET A 1 4.24 -21.52 7.31
CA MET A 1 4.92 -21.20 8.59
C MET A 1 4.40 -22.15 9.68
N GLN A 2 5.05 -22.23 10.85
CA GLN A 2 4.65 -23.15 11.93
C GLN A 2 4.40 -22.41 13.24
N ILE A 3 3.46 -22.92 14.03
CA ILE A 3 3.12 -22.46 15.39
C ILE A 3 3.02 -23.66 16.34
N SER A 4 3.14 -23.43 17.64
CA SER A 4 3.04 -24.52 18.62
C SER A 4 1.61 -25.00 18.82
N LYS A 5 1.42 -26.23 19.30
CA LYS A 5 0.09 -26.75 19.67
C LYS A 5 -0.61 -25.89 20.71
N VAL A 6 0.13 -25.34 21.67
CA VAL A 6 -0.41 -24.40 22.69
C VAL A 6 -0.92 -23.12 22.02
N GLN A 7 -0.13 -22.54 21.12
CA GLN A 7 -0.54 -21.37 20.34
C GLN A 7 -1.80 -21.66 19.50
N LYS A 8 -1.85 -22.81 18.81
CA LYS A 8 -3.03 -23.22 18.03
C LYS A 8 -4.28 -23.39 18.91
N ALA A 9 -4.15 -24.01 20.07
CA ALA A 9 -5.24 -24.17 21.04
C ALA A 9 -5.73 -22.80 21.55
N ASN A 10 -4.81 -21.89 21.86
CA ASN A 10 -5.14 -20.52 22.27
C ASN A 10 -5.93 -19.77 21.20
N ILE A 11 -5.53 -19.89 19.93
CA ILE A 11 -6.26 -19.28 18.80
C ILE A 11 -7.68 -19.85 18.70
N ASN A 12 -7.83 -21.17 18.81
CA ASN A 12 -9.15 -21.81 18.77
C ASN A 12 -10.04 -21.36 19.93
N ASN A 13 -9.49 -21.23 21.15
CA ASN A 13 -10.24 -20.74 22.31
C ASN A 13 -10.69 -19.30 22.11
N ILE A 14 -9.80 -18.40 21.66
CA ILE A 14 -10.14 -17.01 21.35
C ILE A 14 -11.27 -16.95 20.30
N MET A 15 -11.13 -17.71 19.21
CA MET A 15 -12.14 -17.75 18.15
C MET A 15 -13.50 -18.26 18.63
N THR A 16 -13.52 -19.30 19.47
CA THR A 16 -14.76 -19.83 20.06
C THR A 16 -15.42 -18.82 21.00
N GLU A 17 -14.63 -18.15 21.85
CA GLU A 17 -15.15 -17.14 22.78
C GLU A 17 -15.70 -15.91 22.05
N LEU A 18 -15.04 -15.45 20.98
CA LEU A 18 -15.55 -14.37 20.12
C LEU A 18 -16.83 -14.80 19.39
N SER A 19 -16.86 -16.02 18.84
CA SER A 19 -18.03 -16.57 18.14
C SER A 19 -19.25 -16.71 19.07
N ASN A 20 -19.05 -17.05 20.34
CA ASN A 20 -20.10 -17.15 21.35
C ASN A 20 -20.39 -15.81 22.04
N SER A 21 -19.69 -14.73 21.67
CA SER A 21 -19.78 -13.42 22.31
C SER A 21 -19.51 -13.45 23.82
N THR A 22 -18.71 -14.41 24.30
CA THR A 22 -18.28 -14.50 25.70
C THR A 22 -16.98 -13.73 25.98
N ARG A 23 -16.34 -13.22 24.91
CA ARG A 23 -15.18 -12.33 24.92
C ARG A 23 -15.44 -11.14 24.00
N THR A 24 -14.95 -9.97 24.35
CA THR A 24 -14.79 -8.83 23.43
C THR A 24 -13.38 -8.83 22.81
N PRO A 25 -13.25 -8.49 21.52
CA PRO A 25 -11.94 -8.48 20.86
C PRO A 25 -11.01 -7.45 21.51
N ASN A 26 -9.75 -7.84 21.72
CA ASN A 26 -8.75 -6.99 22.35
C ASN A 26 -7.34 -7.38 21.90
N VAL A 27 -6.73 -6.55 21.04
CA VAL A 27 -5.41 -6.87 20.45
C VAL A 27 -4.35 -7.10 21.50
N LYS A 28 -4.35 -6.30 22.58
CA LYS A 28 -3.31 -6.37 23.61
C LYS A 28 -3.40 -7.68 24.38
N GLU A 29 -4.60 -8.08 24.81
CA GLU A 29 -4.80 -9.33 25.54
C GLU A 29 -4.60 -10.55 24.66
N GLU A 30 -5.09 -10.52 23.41
CA GLU A 30 -4.85 -11.59 22.45
C GLU A 30 -3.36 -11.77 22.17
N ASN A 31 -2.60 -10.69 21.99
CA ASN A 31 -1.17 -10.77 21.76
C ASN A 31 -0.43 -11.36 22.96
N LYS A 32 -0.82 -11.02 24.20
CA LYS A 32 -0.24 -11.66 25.41
C LYS A 32 -0.46 -13.16 25.44
N ILE A 33 -1.63 -13.62 24.98
CA ILE A 33 -1.98 -15.05 24.94
C ILE A 33 -1.22 -15.79 23.83
N LEU A 34 -0.98 -15.12 22.70
CA LEU A 34 -0.46 -15.74 21.48
C LEU A 34 1.06 -15.63 21.32
N MET A 35 1.64 -14.51 21.72
CA MET A 35 3.08 -14.22 21.57
C MET A 35 3.90 -14.79 22.74
N VAL A 36 3.65 -16.06 23.06
CA VAL A 36 4.37 -16.81 24.08
C VAL A 36 5.38 -17.73 23.42
N ARG A 37 6.58 -17.84 24.01
CA ARG A 37 7.55 -18.86 23.60
C ARG A 37 7.15 -20.18 24.23
N ASP A 38 6.83 -21.14 23.40
CA ASP A 38 6.40 -22.47 23.83
C ASP A 38 7.18 -23.56 23.08
N SER A 39 7.52 -24.63 23.79
CA SER A 39 8.35 -25.73 23.28
C SER A 39 7.52 -26.98 22.94
N SER A 40 6.18 -26.88 22.89
CA SER A 40 5.35 -27.99 22.45
C SER A 40 5.57 -28.30 20.97
N GLU A 41 5.05 -29.45 20.53
CA GLU A 41 5.10 -29.86 19.13
C GLU A 41 4.53 -28.78 18.21
N ARG A 42 5.18 -28.59 17.08
CA ARG A 42 4.80 -27.57 16.10
C ARG A 42 3.87 -28.16 15.06
N GLU A 43 2.90 -27.36 14.66
CA GLU A 43 1.98 -27.65 13.57
C GLU A 43 2.03 -26.53 12.53
N ASN A 44 1.58 -26.83 11.31
CA ASN A 44 1.47 -25.80 10.28
C ASN A 44 0.38 -24.80 10.68
N ALA A 45 0.74 -23.52 10.65
CA ALA A 45 -0.26 -22.46 10.65
C ALA A 45 -1.05 -22.51 9.34
N ILE A 46 -2.25 -21.93 9.34
CA ILE A 46 -2.99 -21.68 8.09
C ILE A 46 -2.10 -20.84 7.18
N ASP A 47 -2.03 -21.24 5.91
CA ASP A 47 -1.37 -20.43 4.89
C ASP A 47 -2.12 -19.12 4.72
N PHE A 48 -1.40 -18.01 4.82
CA PHE A 48 -1.95 -16.68 4.65
C PHE A 48 -1.07 -15.86 3.70
N SER A 49 -1.72 -14.98 2.96
CA SER A 49 -1.07 -13.86 2.25
C SER A 49 -1.52 -12.55 2.87
N CYS A 50 -0.75 -11.49 2.61
CA CYS A 50 -1.15 -10.11 2.86
C CYS A 50 -0.76 -9.27 1.65
N ASP A 51 -1.49 -8.19 1.39
CA ASP A 51 -1.22 -7.29 0.26
C ASP A 51 0.01 -6.42 0.50
N VAL A 52 0.27 -6.08 1.77
CA VAL A 52 1.44 -5.30 2.19
C VAL A 52 2.16 -6.03 3.32
N PHE A 53 3.47 -6.22 3.12
CA PHE A 53 4.40 -6.74 4.11
C PHE A 53 5.57 -5.78 4.25
N ILE A 54 5.72 -5.19 5.44
CA ILE A 54 6.82 -4.28 5.77
C ILE A 54 7.64 -4.93 6.87
N GLU A 55 8.93 -5.13 6.58
CA GLU A 55 9.91 -5.54 7.57
C GLU A 55 10.84 -4.35 7.86
N ASP A 56 10.80 -3.89 9.11
CA ASP A 56 11.71 -2.87 9.64
C ASP A 56 12.72 -3.51 10.61
N GLU A 57 13.64 -2.74 11.18
CA GLU A 57 14.67 -3.20 12.11
C GLU A 57 14.07 -3.97 13.29
N ASP A 58 13.00 -3.43 13.90
CA ASP A 58 12.42 -3.93 15.14
C ASP A 58 10.96 -4.39 15.01
N SER A 59 10.39 -4.39 13.80
CA SER A 59 8.98 -4.72 13.59
C SER A 59 8.66 -5.38 12.25
N ILE A 60 7.56 -6.11 12.24
CA ILE A 60 6.88 -6.63 11.06
C ILE A 60 5.46 -6.07 11.05
N VAL A 61 5.08 -5.46 9.93
CA VAL A 61 3.71 -5.00 9.67
C VAL A 61 3.16 -5.75 8.46
N ALA A 62 2.07 -6.48 8.68
CA ALA A 62 1.28 -7.11 7.63
C ALA A 62 -0.07 -6.38 7.49
N ILE A 63 -0.53 -6.16 6.26
CA ILE A 63 -1.82 -5.52 6.00
C ILE A 63 -2.53 -6.29 4.89
N GLU A 64 -3.76 -6.70 5.19
CA GLU A 64 -4.71 -7.21 4.20
C GLU A 64 -5.63 -6.05 3.77
N LEU A 65 -5.60 -5.67 2.50
CA LEU A 65 -6.47 -4.62 1.97
C LEU A 65 -7.85 -5.19 1.68
N LYS A 66 -8.88 -4.45 2.12
CA LYS A 66 -10.28 -4.81 1.90
C LYS A 66 -11.00 -3.68 1.17
N SER A 67 -12.01 -4.06 0.40
CA SER A 67 -13.00 -3.11 -0.10
C SER A 67 -13.86 -2.60 1.07
N VAL A 68 -14.42 -1.40 0.93
CA VAL A 68 -15.16 -0.70 1.98
C VAL A 68 -16.52 -1.31 2.35
N LYS A 69 -16.94 -2.39 1.66
CA LYS A 69 -18.15 -3.17 1.97
C LYS A 69 -17.81 -4.66 1.89
N PRO A 70 -17.07 -5.22 2.86
CA PRO A 70 -16.71 -6.63 2.84
C PRO A 70 -17.94 -7.51 3.03
N ASN A 71 -17.90 -8.74 2.53
CA ASN A 71 -19.00 -9.70 2.67
C ASN A 71 -19.19 -10.09 4.15
N SER A 72 -20.43 -10.08 4.63
CA SER A 72 -20.80 -10.27 6.04
C SER A 72 -20.41 -11.62 6.66
N GLY A 73 -20.17 -12.65 5.84
CA GLY A 73 -19.74 -13.98 6.28
C GLY A 73 -18.25 -14.13 6.59
N GLN A 74 -17.40 -13.16 6.25
CA GLN A 74 -15.94 -13.35 6.22
C GLN A 74 -15.22 -12.89 7.50
N MET A 75 -15.86 -12.16 8.42
CA MET A 75 -15.17 -11.57 9.58
C MET A 75 -14.51 -12.61 10.51
N SER A 76 -15.15 -13.77 10.70
CA SER A 76 -14.57 -14.86 11.50
C SER A 76 -13.33 -15.48 10.85
N GLU A 77 -13.37 -15.68 9.53
CA GLU A 77 -12.26 -16.21 8.75
C GLU A 77 -11.08 -15.24 8.75
N GLU A 78 -11.34 -13.95 8.52
CA GLU A 78 -10.33 -12.90 8.57
C GLU A 78 -9.70 -12.77 9.96
N LYS A 79 -10.51 -12.86 11.03
CA LYS A 79 -9.97 -12.83 12.40
C LYS A 79 -9.06 -14.01 12.64
N ARG A 80 -9.47 -15.23 12.26
CA ARG A 80 -8.61 -16.41 12.37
C ARG A 80 -7.31 -16.24 11.58
N LYS A 81 -7.39 -15.74 10.35
CA LYS A 81 -6.22 -15.44 9.50
C LYS A 81 -5.26 -14.46 10.19
N ILE A 82 -5.77 -13.39 10.79
CA ILE A 82 -4.95 -12.41 11.54
C ILE A 82 -4.33 -13.05 12.78
N LEU A 83 -5.08 -13.81 13.58
CA LEU A 83 -4.57 -14.46 14.79
C LEU A 83 -3.48 -15.51 14.46
N GLU A 84 -3.69 -16.34 13.45
CA GLU A 84 -2.69 -17.33 13.04
C GLU A 84 -1.49 -16.66 12.37
N GLY A 85 -1.73 -15.68 11.50
CA GLY A 85 -0.67 -14.95 10.81
C GLY A 85 0.24 -14.19 11.76
N LYS A 86 -0.30 -13.43 12.72
CA LYS A 86 0.54 -12.72 13.70
C LYS A 86 1.36 -13.67 14.56
N THR A 87 0.81 -14.83 14.91
CA THR A 87 1.51 -15.84 15.72
C THR A 87 2.62 -16.51 14.91
N ALA A 88 2.36 -16.86 13.66
CA ALA A 88 3.34 -17.43 12.76
C ALA A 88 4.49 -16.46 12.42
N LEU A 89 4.18 -15.17 12.26
CA LEU A 89 5.18 -14.13 12.07
C LEU A 89 6.02 -13.93 13.34
N PHE A 90 5.41 -13.96 14.52
CA PHE A 90 6.14 -13.88 15.79
C PHE A 90 7.17 -15.00 15.94
N GLU A 91 6.83 -16.23 15.55
CA GLU A 91 7.77 -17.36 15.54
C GLU A 91 8.85 -17.24 14.46
N SER A 92 8.51 -16.67 13.30
CA SER A 92 9.42 -16.57 12.15
C SER A 92 10.39 -15.38 12.26
N PHE A 93 10.04 -14.34 13.03
CA PHE A 93 10.83 -13.13 13.22
C PHE A 93 11.10 -12.84 14.71
N PRO A 94 11.94 -13.64 15.38
CA PRO A 94 12.17 -13.51 16.82
C PRO A 94 12.69 -12.12 17.20
N GLY A 95 12.05 -11.50 18.21
CA GLY A 95 12.46 -10.19 18.74
C GLY A 95 11.83 -8.99 18.03
N LYS A 96 11.17 -9.19 16.88
CA LYS A 96 10.41 -8.12 16.22
C LYS A 96 9.01 -7.99 16.79
N ARG A 97 8.51 -6.76 16.86
CA ARG A 97 7.11 -6.47 17.15
C ARG A 97 6.26 -6.82 15.94
N ILE A 98 5.16 -7.55 16.15
CA ILE A 98 4.29 -7.99 15.06
C ILE A 98 2.97 -7.25 15.10
N SER A 99 2.59 -6.69 13.96
CA SER A 99 1.28 -6.06 13.74
C SER A 99 0.65 -6.61 12.47
N PHE A 100 -0.63 -6.97 12.53
CA PHE A 100 -1.39 -7.44 11.38
C PHE A 100 -2.75 -6.74 11.36
N TYR A 101 -2.99 -5.96 10.31
CA TYR A 101 -4.16 -5.11 10.15
C TYR A 101 -5.05 -5.53 8.96
N MET A 102 -6.33 -5.17 9.05
CA MET A 102 -7.17 -4.95 7.89
C MET A 102 -7.08 -3.47 7.47
N GLY A 103 -6.73 -3.22 6.21
CA GLY A 103 -6.64 -1.87 5.66
C GLY A 103 -7.83 -1.55 4.77
N PHE A 104 -8.48 -0.41 5.02
CA PHE A 104 -9.56 0.13 4.21
C PHE A 104 -9.15 1.49 3.64
N PRO A 105 -9.23 1.68 2.31
CA PRO A 105 -8.66 2.86 1.65
C PRO A 105 -9.39 4.17 1.97
N PHE A 106 -10.66 4.13 2.37
CA PHE A 106 -11.46 5.29 2.76
C PHE A 106 -12.70 4.84 3.55
N ASP A 107 -13.39 5.78 4.19
CA ASP A 107 -14.66 5.54 4.86
C ASP A 107 -15.84 5.88 3.93
N PRO A 108 -16.67 4.89 3.52
CA PRO A 108 -17.84 5.14 2.68
C PRO A 108 -19.03 5.69 3.46
N THR A 109 -18.93 5.76 4.78
CA THR A 109 -19.98 6.27 5.69
C THR A 109 -19.75 7.71 6.11
N ALA A 110 -18.58 8.27 5.80
CA ALA A 110 -18.24 9.66 6.06
C ALA A 110 -19.13 10.63 5.26
N GLU A 111 -19.44 11.77 5.86
CA GLU A 111 -20.28 12.81 5.24
C GLU A 111 -19.45 13.73 4.35
N GLU A 112 -18.23 14.04 4.77
CA GLU A 112 -17.29 14.90 4.04
C GLU A 112 -16.10 14.11 3.46
N PRO A 113 -15.47 14.58 2.37
CA PRO A 113 -14.28 13.96 1.81
C PRO A 113 -13.14 13.86 2.81
N PHE A 114 -12.43 12.74 2.79
CA PHE A 114 -11.25 12.45 3.62
C PHE A 114 -11.51 12.31 5.13
N GLU A 115 -12.72 12.62 5.59
CA GLU A 115 -13.14 12.33 6.95
C GLU A 115 -13.39 10.84 7.16
N LYS A 116 -13.47 10.44 8.43
CA LYS A 116 -13.86 9.09 8.84
C LYS A 116 -14.55 9.11 10.19
N ASP A 117 -15.49 8.20 10.34
CA ASP A 117 -16.08 7.80 11.61
C ASP A 117 -15.87 6.29 11.75
N LYS A 118 -14.77 5.92 12.43
CA LYS A 118 -14.36 4.53 12.55
C LYS A 118 -15.41 3.69 13.27
N ASP A 119 -16.13 4.29 14.21
CA ASP A 119 -17.16 3.59 14.95
C ASP A 119 -18.36 3.27 14.07
N ARG A 120 -18.87 4.28 13.37
CA ARG A 120 -19.95 4.13 12.39
C ARG A 120 -19.55 3.16 11.27
N PHE A 121 -18.31 3.23 10.79
CA PHE A 121 -17.78 2.32 9.78
C PHE A 121 -17.81 0.87 10.25
N MET A 122 -17.25 0.58 11.43
CA MET A 122 -17.26 -0.78 11.98
C MET A 122 -18.68 -1.29 12.26
N ASP A 123 -19.59 -0.43 12.70
CA ASP A 123 -20.99 -0.79 12.95
C ASP A 123 -21.76 -1.07 11.64
N SER A 124 -21.34 -0.45 10.53
CA SER A 124 -21.91 -0.73 9.21
C SER A 124 -21.54 -2.11 8.66
N ILE A 125 -20.49 -2.75 9.20
CA ILE A 125 -20.00 -4.06 8.78
C ILE A 125 -20.52 -5.13 9.74
N ILE A 126 -21.36 -6.02 9.21
CA ILE A 126 -21.94 -7.13 9.97
C ILE A 126 -20.82 -7.96 10.64
N ASN A 127 -20.99 -8.19 11.94
CA ASN A 127 -20.06 -8.92 12.81
C ASN A 127 -18.66 -8.31 12.98
N CYS A 128 -18.37 -7.10 12.50
CA CYS A 128 -17.04 -6.51 12.65
C CYS A 128 -16.68 -6.34 14.14
N ARG A 129 -17.53 -5.65 14.91
CA ARG A 129 -17.36 -5.45 16.37
C ARG A 129 -17.29 -6.73 17.19
N LYS A 130 -17.87 -7.82 16.67
CA LYS A 130 -17.84 -9.12 17.33
C LYS A 130 -16.44 -9.74 17.29
N TYR A 131 -15.70 -9.52 16.21
CA TYR A 131 -14.42 -10.20 15.97
C TYR A 131 -13.20 -9.28 16.06
N PHE A 132 -13.36 -7.98 15.82
CA PHE A 132 -12.23 -7.06 15.67
C PHE A 132 -12.25 -5.93 16.70
N ASP A 133 -11.06 -5.68 17.24
CA ASP A 133 -10.72 -4.47 17.96
C ASP A 133 -10.46 -3.37 16.92
N GLU A 134 -10.83 -2.12 17.23
CA GLU A 134 -10.57 -0.96 16.35
C GLU A 134 -9.09 -0.82 15.96
N LYS A 135 -8.19 -1.32 16.82
CA LYS A 135 -6.73 -1.28 16.60
C LYS A 135 -6.26 -2.29 15.56
N GLU A 136 -7.10 -3.22 15.12
CA GLU A 136 -6.82 -4.14 14.00
C GLU A 136 -7.23 -3.54 12.66
N ILE A 137 -7.84 -2.35 12.66
CA ILE A 137 -8.37 -1.71 11.46
C ILE A 137 -7.59 -0.43 11.19
N LEU A 138 -7.12 -0.27 9.96
CA LEU A 138 -6.59 0.98 9.43
C LEU A 138 -7.60 1.54 8.44
N LEU A 139 -8.24 2.67 8.75
CA LEU A 139 -9.28 3.29 7.93
C LEU A 139 -8.83 4.64 7.38
N GLY A 140 -8.86 4.80 6.06
CA GLY A 140 -8.59 6.05 5.39
C GLY A 140 -7.16 6.54 5.67
N ASP A 141 -7.03 7.72 6.26
CA ASP A 141 -5.76 8.35 6.61
C ASP A 141 -4.85 7.45 7.48
N GLU A 142 -5.40 6.62 8.37
CA GLU A 142 -4.62 5.64 9.17
C GLU A 142 -3.82 4.70 8.27
N LEU A 143 -4.45 4.18 7.21
CA LEU A 143 -3.80 3.28 6.26
C LEU A 143 -2.75 4.04 5.46
N TRP A 144 -3.15 5.14 4.83
CA TRP A 144 -2.27 5.88 3.92
C TRP A 144 -1.09 6.53 4.62
N ASN A 145 -1.29 7.05 5.83
CA ASN A 145 -0.23 7.65 6.62
C ASN A 145 0.75 6.58 7.12
N LEU A 146 0.25 5.40 7.52
CA LEU A 146 1.12 4.28 7.89
C LEU A 146 1.96 3.79 6.70
N LEU A 147 1.35 3.61 5.52
CA LEU A 147 2.07 3.15 4.32
C LEU A 147 3.15 4.13 3.83
N SER A 148 2.92 5.42 4.00
CA SER A 148 3.82 6.47 3.50
C SER A 148 4.80 7.03 4.54
N GLY A 149 4.52 6.81 5.83
CA GLY A 149 5.26 7.41 6.94
C GLY A 149 5.00 8.91 7.13
N ILE A 150 4.05 9.52 6.40
CA ILE A 150 3.73 10.96 6.48
C ILE A 150 2.23 11.19 6.52
N SER A 151 1.81 12.35 7.04
CA SER A 151 0.40 12.72 7.09
C SER A 151 -0.15 13.24 5.74
N ASN A 152 -1.47 13.19 5.65
CA ASN A 152 -2.31 13.68 4.56
C ASN A 152 -1.96 13.03 3.21
N THR A 153 -1.59 11.75 3.25
CA THR A 153 -1.17 11.02 2.05
C THR A 153 -2.34 10.72 1.12
N MET A 154 -3.51 10.38 1.68
CA MET A 154 -4.71 10.10 0.90
C MET A 154 -5.10 11.32 0.04
N GLU A 155 -5.13 12.49 0.67
CA GLU A 155 -5.46 13.79 0.08
C GLU A 155 -4.47 14.13 -1.02
N LYS A 156 -3.16 13.97 -0.78
CA LYS A 156 -2.13 14.18 -1.81
C LYS A 156 -2.32 13.25 -3.01
N VAL A 157 -2.64 11.98 -2.79
CA VAL A 157 -2.88 11.01 -3.86
C VAL A 157 -4.10 11.43 -4.69
N ILE A 158 -5.21 11.77 -4.03
CA ILE A 158 -6.43 12.22 -4.70
C ILE A 158 -6.22 13.54 -5.44
N ASP A 159 -5.47 14.48 -4.86
CA ASP A 159 -5.08 15.73 -5.53
C ASP A 159 -4.30 15.48 -6.81
N ILE A 160 -3.34 14.54 -6.79
CA ILE A 160 -2.57 14.18 -7.98
C ILE A 160 -3.50 13.58 -9.05
N ILE A 161 -4.40 12.67 -8.65
CA ILE A 161 -5.38 12.08 -9.57
C ILE A 161 -6.25 13.18 -10.19
N ASN A 162 -6.81 14.08 -9.39
CA ASN A 162 -7.69 15.15 -9.85
C ASN A 162 -6.98 16.18 -10.75
N ARG A 163 -5.68 16.42 -10.56
CA ARG A 163 -4.88 17.30 -11.43
C ARG A 163 -4.62 16.71 -12.82
N ILE A 164 -4.63 15.37 -12.92
CA ILE A 164 -4.36 14.62 -14.14
C ILE A 164 -5.67 14.24 -14.86
N ALA A 165 -6.67 13.77 -14.12
CA ALA A 165 -7.95 13.26 -14.63
C ALA A 165 -8.93 14.37 -14.99
N THR A 166 -8.47 15.30 -15.83
CA THR A 166 -9.22 16.46 -16.31
C THR A 166 -9.66 16.26 -17.76
N PRO A 167 -10.64 17.04 -18.29
CA PRO A 167 -11.08 16.91 -19.68
C PRO A 167 -9.97 17.12 -20.73
N ASP A 168 -8.92 17.88 -20.39
CA ASP A 168 -7.74 18.12 -21.22
C ASP A 168 -6.67 17.00 -21.13
N PHE A 169 -6.96 15.88 -20.45
CA PHE A 169 -6.01 14.78 -20.25
C PHE A 169 -5.36 14.32 -21.55
N LEU A 170 -6.17 14.05 -22.58
CA LEU A 170 -5.68 13.52 -23.85
C LEU A 170 -4.83 14.55 -24.61
N ASP A 171 -5.19 15.83 -24.51
CA ASP A 171 -4.44 16.92 -25.13
C ASP A 171 -3.06 17.07 -24.49
N ILE A 172 -3.00 17.05 -23.15
CA ILE A 172 -1.74 17.12 -22.41
C ILE A 172 -0.89 15.87 -22.69
N TYR A 173 -1.50 14.69 -22.67
CA TYR A 173 -0.84 13.41 -22.96
C TYR A 173 -0.17 13.45 -24.33
N ASN A 174 -0.91 13.86 -25.37
CA ASN A 174 -0.39 13.98 -26.72
C ASN A 174 0.71 15.06 -26.83
N PHE A 175 0.54 16.19 -26.13
CA PHE A 175 1.53 17.26 -26.09
C PHE A 175 2.86 16.81 -25.48
N ILE A 176 2.83 16.08 -24.35
CA ILE A 176 4.04 15.57 -23.68
C ILE A 176 4.74 14.50 -24.54
N ASN A 177 3.98 13.69 -25.29
CA ASN A 177 4.52 12.66 -26.17
C ASN A 177 5.12 13.19 -27.48
N ASP A 178 4.77 14.41 -27.89
CA ASP A 178 5.36 15.06 -29.05
C ASP A 178 6.73 15.65 -28.70
N LYS A 179 7.79 14.95 -29.10
CA LYS A 179 9.19 15.36 -28.91
C LYS A 179 9.50 16.75 -29.47
N SER A 180 8.77 17.20 -30.50
CA SER A 180 8.97 18.53 -31.08
C SER A 180 8.59 19.63 -30.10
N LYS A 181 7.75 19.35 -29.09
CA LYS A 181 7.26 20.33 -28.12
C LYS A 181 8.18 20.55 -26.92
N ARG A 182 9.23 19.75 -26.75
CA ARG A 182 10.13 19.77 -25.56
C ARG A 182 10.76 21.13 -25.25
N HIS A 183 10.98 21.95 -26.28
CA HIS A 183 11.59 23.28 -26.14
C HIS A 183 10.58 24.36 -25.71
N LEU A 184 9.28 24.07 -25.73
CA LEU A 184 8.25 25.03 -25.36
C LEU A 184 8.12 25.10 -23.83
N ALA A 185 8.00 26.31 -23.28
CA ALA A 185 7.80 26.51 -21.83
C ALA A 185 6.61 25.70 -21.28
N LYS A 186 5.55 25.57 -22.09
CA LYS A 186 4.35 24.78 -21.78
C LYS A 186 4.63 23.30 -21.52
N TYR A 187 5.69 22.74 -22.12
CA TYR A 187 6.11 21.36 -21.88
C TYR A 187 6.50 21.15 -20.42
N ARG A 188 7.38 22.01 -19.89
CA ARG A 188 7.77 22.00 -18.47
C ARG A 188 6.57 22.14 -17.55
N GLN A 189 5.68 23.10 -17.83
CA GLN A 189 4.48 23.34 -17.02
C GLN A 189 3.59 22.09 -16.95
N TYR A 190 3.43 21.36 -18.05
CA TYR A 190 2.68 20.11 -18.06
C TYR A 190 3.37 18.98 -17.31
N LEU A 191 4.70 18.86 -17.42
CA LEU A 191 5.45 17.90 -16.62
C LEU A 191 5.33 18.19 -15.11
N GLU A 192 5.40 19.47 -14.70
CA GLU A 192 5.20 19.91 -13.32
C GLU A 192 3.77 19.62 -12.84
N ARG A 193 2.76 20.00 -13.63
CA ARG A 193 1.34 19.76 -13.32
C ARG A 193 1.05 18.26 -13.11
N TRP A 194 1.66 17.39 -13.91
CA TRP A 194 1.48 15.93 -13.84
C TRP A 194 2.47 15.22 -12.92
N ASN A 195 3.30 15.96 -12.16
CA ASN A 195 4.31 15.41 -11.25
C ASN A 195 5.29 14.43 -11.94
N LEU A 196 5.64 14.69 -13.21
CA LEU A 196 6.57 13.87 -14.00
C LEU A 196 8.03 14.26 -13.69
N PHE A 197 8.44 14.12 -12.43
CA PHE A 197 9.75 14.56 -11.92
C PHE A 197 10.93 13.98 -12.69
N ARG A 198 10.81 12.75 -13.19
CA ARG A 198 11.83 12.09 -14.01
C ARG A 198 12.04 12.75 -15.37
N GLU A 199 10.96 13.21 -16.01
CA GLU A 199 11.09 13.96 -17.26
C GLU A 199 11.59 15.38 -17.01
N LEU A 200 11.25 15.99 -15.87
CA LEU A 200 11.85 17.26 -15.45
C LEU A 200 13.37 17.11 -15.23
N GLU A 201 13.82 16.01 -14.64
CA GLU A 201 15.25 15.71 -14.50
C GLU A 201 15.96 15.65 -15.86
N LEU A 202 15.41 14.89 -16.82
CA LEU A 202 15.97 14.82 -18.18
C LEU A 202 15.92 16.19 -18.89
N LEU A 203 14.84 16.94 -18.75
CA LEU A 203 14.68 18.26 -19.35
C LEU A 203 15.70 19.26 -18.80
N ASN A 204 15.99 19.21 -17.49
CA ASN A 204 16.99 20.06 -16.85
C ASN A 204 18.42 19.74 -17.33
N LYS A 205 18.68 18.49 -17.75
CA LYS A 205 19.97 18.03 -18.27
C LYS A 205 20.01 17.91 -19.80
N ASP A 206 19.03 18.45 -20.51
CA ASP A 206 18.81 18.18 -21.95
C ASP A 206 20.02 18.52 -22.82
N GLN A 207 20.71 19.63 -22.52
CA GLN A 207 21.91 20.04 -23.25
C GLN A 207 23.07 19.05 -23.06
N MET A 208 23.34 18.65 -21.82
CA MET A 208 24.37 17.65 -21.50
C MET A 208 24.05 16.32 -22.19
N ILE A 209 22.79 15.88 -22.13
CA ILE A 209 22.36 14.64 -22.81
C ILE A 209 22.66 14.72 -24.31
N LYS A 210 22.31 15.82 -24.97
CA LYS A 210 22.55 16.02 -26.41
C LYS A 210 24.02 15.97 -26.79
N GLU A 211 24.89 16.51 -25.93
CA GLU A 211 26.34 16.53 -26.14
C GLU A 211 26.92 15.11 -26.03
N GLU A 212 26.55 14.38 -24.98
CA GLU A 212 27.05 13.03 -24.72
C GLU A 212 26.57 11.97 -25.73
N ILE A 213 25.33 12.08 -26.21
CA ILE A 213 24.80 11.12 -27.20
C ILE A 213 25.25 11.42 -28.63
N LYS A 214 26.01 12.50 -28.85
CA LYS A 214 26.42 12.93 -30.20
C LYS A 214 27.23 11.84 -30.88
N GLY A 215 26.80 11.45 -32.08
CA GLY A 215 27.42 10.36 -32.85
C GLY A 215 26.96 8.96 -32.46
N ASN A 216 26.20 8.79 -31.36
CA ASN A 216 25.61 7.52 -30.98
C ASN A 216 24.17 7.39 -31.53
N SER A 217 24.04 6.76 -32.70
CA SER A 217 22.74 6.61 -33.38
C SER A 217 21.69 5.86 -32.56
N SER A 218 22.10 4.93 -31.70
CA SER A 218 21.21 4.19 -30.81
C SER A 218 20.63 5.08 -29.71
N LEU A 219 21.49 5.82 -28.99
CA LEU A 219 21.06 6.74 -27.94
C LEU A 219 20.25 7.92 -28.50
N ILE A 220 20.59 8.40 -29.69
CA ILE A 220 19.78 9.41 -30.40
C ILE A 220 18.36 8.87 -30.69
N ARG A 221 18.22 7.61 -31.10
CA ARG A 221 16.90 6.98 -31.28
C ARG A 221 16.14 6.91 -29.96
N ILE A 222 16.80 6.50 -28.87
CA ILE A 222 16.20 6.41 -27.53
C ILE A 222 15.74 7.79 -27.04
N TYR A 223 16.58 8.81 -27.16
CA TYR A 223 16.26 10.20 -26.82
C TYR A 223 14.97 10.68 -27.53
N ASN A 224 14.81 10.27 -28.78
CA ASN A 224 13.68 10.64 -29.63
C ASN A 224 12.42 9.78 -29.43
N GLN A 225 12.44 8.78 -28.55
CA GLN A 225 11.23 8.02 -28.24
C GLN A 225 10.23 8.86 -27.43
N GLN A 226 8.96 8.44 -27.49
CA GLN A 226 7.88 9.01 -26.68
C GLN A 226 8.13 8.79 -25.19
N VAL A 227 7.63 9.72 -24.38
CA VAL A 227 7.65 9.63 -22.91
C VAL A 227 6.78 8.46 -22.45
N PHE A 228 5.60 8.30 -23.06
CA PHE A 228 4.70 7.19 -22.85
C PHE A 228 4.65 6.31 -24.10
N LYS A 229 4.85 5.00 -23.93
CA LYS A 229 4.81 3.98 -24.98
C LYS A 229 3.79 2.92 -24.59
N LYS A 230 2.79 2.69 -25.44
CA LYS A 230 1.64 1.80 -25.14
C LYS A 230 0.98 2.16 -23.80
N GLU A 231 0.69 3.45 -23.61
CA GLU A 231 0.03 4.00 -22.41
C GLU A 231 0.82 3.82 -21.09
N LYS A 232 2.07 3.36 -21.17
CA LYS A 232 2.96 3.18 -20.02
C LYS A 232 4.13 4.14 -20.10
N TYR A 233 4.61 4.61 -18.96
CA TYR A 233 5.83 5.41 -18.90
C TYR A 233 7.02 4.62 -19.46
N ASN A 234 7.81 5.25 -20.32
CA ASN A 234 8.94 4.62 -21.00
C ASN A 234 10.19 4.61 -20.11
N TRP A 235 10.22 3.67 -19.17
CA TRP A 235 11.32 3.47 -18.22
C TRP A 235 12.66 3.22 -18.87
N GLU A 236 12.69 2.42 -19.95
CA GLU A 236 13.92 2.11 -20.70
C GLU A 236 14.55 3.39 -21.24
N ARG A 237 13.74 4.30 -21.82
CA ARG A 237 14.21 5.61 -22.27
C ARG A 237 14.78 6.41 -21.11
N TYR A 238 14.05 6.53 -19.99
CA TYR A 238 14.51 7.35 -18.87
C TYR A 238 15.86 6.87 -18.33
N TYR A 239 15.99 5.58 -18.02
CA TYR A 239 17.24 5.05 -17.45
C TYR A 239 18.39 5.15 -18.43
N ALA A 240 18.18 4.82 -19.71
CA ALA A 240 19.24 4.94 -20.72
C ALA A 240 19.76 6.38 -20.87
N LEU A 241 18.89 7.39 -20.78
CA LEU A 241 19.31 8.79 -20.86
C LEU A 241 19.91 9.28 -19.54
N LYS A 242 19.42 8.79 -18.39
CA LYS A 242 19.94 9.15 -17.07
C LYS A 242 21.40 8.69 -16.89
N GLU A 243 21.72 7.46 -17.31
CA GLU A 243 23.09 6.91 -17.19
C GLU A 243 24.13 7.75 -17.93
N VAL A 244 23.73 8.40 -19.02
CA VAL A 244 24.61 9.22 -19.86
C VAL A 244 25.01 10.54 -19.18
N VAL A 245 24.25 11.00 -18.19
CA VAL A 245 24.45 12.29 -17.50
C VAL A 245 24.49 12.16 -15.98
N LYS A 246 25.01 11.01 -15.51
CA LYS A 246 25.33 10.79 -14.10
C LYS A 246 26.52 11.62 -13.65
#